data_AF-A0A924T3G9-F1
#
_entry.id   AF-A0A924T3G9-F1
#
_cell.length_a   1.000
_cell.length_b   1.000
_cell.length_c   1.000
_cell.angle_alpha   90.00
_cell.angle_beta   90.00
_cell.angle_gamma   90.00
#
_symmetry.space_group_name_H-M   'P 1'
#
loop_
_entity.id
_entity.type
_entity.pdbx_description
1 polymer ?
#
loop_
_entity_poly.entity_id
_entity_poly.type
_entity_poly.pdbx_seq_one_letter_code
_entity_poly.pdbx_strand_id
1 'polypeptide(L)'
;RWLYGAGALLGGLGVWAFWGVSVIGEQRQRVLERRGTRDGSGRNTFFTILRHDRRYARYQLYQFISGVAAMMLEPPLVYLVSKEIGASYVASITIVLLIPFLLMLATIPWWARYLDRVHVAEFRARQNLVWVIGTLFMFFGAWQLSLGWLALGRVLTSIVNGGGTLAWQLGHNDFAPRNQLSAYMAVHVTLTGVRGAFAPFLGMALYLGWDAKGYVPGSSGLGPWVFLLSAALGVVAWRGFDLLRREIGPRIIDR
;
A
#
# COMPACT_ATOMS: atom_id res chain seq x y z
N ARG A 1 -4.97 -23.46 -11.65
CA ARG A 1 -4.91 -23.93 -10.24
C ARG A 1 -3.47 -24.22 -9.80
N TRP A 2 -2.69 -25.01 -10.55
CA TRP A 2 -1.28 -25.29 -10.27
C TRP A 2 -0.33 -24.08 -10.34
N LEU A 3 -0.63 -23.09 -11.19
CA LEU A 3 0.16 -21.85 -11.33
C LEU A 3 0.28 -21.05 -10.01
N TYR A 4 -0.77 -20.98 -9.20
CA TYR A 4 -0.75 -20.25 -7.93
C TYR A 4 0.05 -20.99 -6.85
N GLY A 5 -0.07 -22.33 -6.79
CA GLY A 5 0.75 -23.16 -5.90
C GLY A 5 2.23 -23.12 -6.28
N ALA A 6 2.55 -23.16 -7.58
CA ALA A 6 3.91 -22.99 -8.08
C ALA A 6 4.46 -21.60 -7.75
N GLY A 7 3.65 -20.53 -7.90
CA GLY A 7 4.06 -19.17 -7.52
C GLY A 7 4.36 -19.03 -6.03
N ALA A 8 3.54 -19.63 -5.16
CA ALA A 8 3.78 -19.61 -3.71
C ALA A 8 5.06 -20.38 -3.32
N LEU A 9 5.29 -21.55 -3.95
CA LEU A 9 6.52 -22.34 -3.74
C LEU A 9 7.75 -21.60 -4.24
N LEU A 10 7.71 -21.00 -5.43
CA LEU A 10 8.80 -20.21 -5.98
C LEU A 10 9.09 -18.96 -5.15
N GLY A 11 8.05 -18.29 -4.63
CA GLY A 11 8.19 -17.20 -3.68
C GLY A 11 8.85 -17.63 -2.37
N GLY A 12 8.43 -18.77 -1.82
CA GLY A 12 9.05 -19.36 -0.63
C GLY A 12 10.51 -19.77 -0.86
N LEU A 13 10.81 -20.36 -2.01
CA LEU A 13 12.17 -20.69 -2.43
C LEU A 13 13.03 -19.44 -2.64
N GLY A 14 12.45 -18.36 -3.16
CA GLY A 14 13.13 -17.07 -3.26
C GLY A 14 13.50 -16.52 -1.88
N VAL A 15 12.56 -16.50 -0.93
CA VAL A 15 12.83 -16.07 0.45
C VAL A 15 13.92 -16.94 1.09
N TRP A 16 13.88 -18.26 0.87
CA TRP A 16 14.90 -19.19 1.36
C TRP A 16 16.27 -18.94 0.71
N ALA A 17 16.33 -18.72 -0.60
CA ALA A 17 17.56 -18.46 -1.33
C ALA A 17 18.24 -17.14 -0.90
N PHE A 18 17.44 -16.11 -0.62
CA PHE A 18 17.95 -14.81 -0.17
C PHE A 18 18.26 -14.74 1.33
N TRP A 19 17.87 -15.75 2.12
CA TRP A 19 18.16 -15.78 3.55
C TRP A 19 19.66 -15.90 3.88
N GLY A 20 20.46 -16.47 2.96
CA GLY A 20 21.90 -16.69 3.14
C GLY A 20 22.83 -15.66 2.50
N VAL A 21 22.31 -14.59 1.88
CA VAL A 21 23.14 -13.63 1.14
C VAL A 21 23.83 -12.68 2.12
N SER A 22 25.16 -12.78 2.22
CA SER A 22 26.00 -11.87 3.01
C SER A 22 26.15 -10.52 2.31
N VAL A 23 25.80 -9.44 2.99
CA VAL A 23 25.89 -8.07 2.45
C VAL A 23 27.30 -7.50 2.68
N ILE A 24 27.83 -6.73 1.72
CA ILE A 24 29.12 -6.05 1.87
C ILE A 24 29.05 -5.11 3.09
N GLY A 25 29.90 -5.33 4.09
CA GLY A 25 29.88 -4.59 5.36
C GLY A 25 29.02 -5.20 6.47
N GLU A 26 28.51 -6.43 6.27
CA GLU A 26 27.70 -7.17 7.24
C GLU A 26 28.33 -7.25 8.63
N GLN A 27 29.65 -7.42 8.77
CA GLN A 27 30.27 -7.42 10.10
C GLN A 27 30.15 -6.07 10.81
N ARG A 28 30.26 -4.95 10.08
CA ARG A 28 30.14 -3.60 10.65
C ARG A 28 28.70 -3.31 11.06
N GLN A 29 27.74 -3.71 10.23
CA GLN A 29 26.31 -3.64 10.55
C GLN A 29 25.93 -4.57 11.69
N ARG A 30 26.40 -5.82 11.70
CA ARG A 30 26.20 -6.78 12.80
C ARG A 30 26.82 -6.30 14.11
N VAL A 31 27.92 -5.55 14.08
CA VAL A 31 28.50 -4.94 15.30
C VAL A 31 27.66 -3.76 15.78
N LEU A 32 27.15 -2.91 14.88
CA LEU A 32 26.21 -1.84 15.22
C LEU A 32 24.88 -2.40 15.74
N GLU A 33 24.36 -3.44 15.10
CA GLU A 33 23.18 -4.19 15.52
C GLU A 33 23.45 -4.90 16.84
N ARG A 34 24.59 -5.58 17.07
CA ARG A 34 24.97 -6.19 18.36
C ARG A 34 25.10 -5.19 19.49
N ARG A 35 25.58 -3.98 19.19
CA ARG A 35 25.59 -2.86 20.15
C ARG A 35 24.17 -2.35 20.43
N GLY A 36 23.26 -2.39 19.46
CA GLY A 36 21.83 -2.07 19.63
C GLY A 36 20.95 -3.22 20.17
N THR A 37 21.35 -4.48 20.02
CA THR A 37 20.60 -5.70 20.37
C THR A 37 21.03 -6.30 21.71
N ARG A 38 21.79 -5.55 22.54
CA ARG A 38 21.78 -5.81 23.99
C ARG A 38 20.35 -5.78 24.60
N ASP A 39 19.34 -5.32 23.85
CA ASP A 39 17.90 -5.39 24.17
C ASP A 39 17.08 -6.56 23.54
N GLY A 40 17.71 -7.56 22.89
CA GLY A 40 17.09 -8.89 22.72
C GLY A 40 16.15 -9.18 21.51
N SER A 41 16.53 -10.22 20.74
CA SER A 41 15.71 -11.13 19.91
C SER A 41 15.05 -10.61 18.62
N GLY A 42 15.66 -10.89 17.46
CA GLY A 42 15.21 -10.46 16.12
C GLY A 42 13.82 -10.93 15.64
N ARG A 43 13.19 -11.94 16.25
CA ARG A 43 11.79 -12.34 15.95
C ARG A 43 10.81 -11.75 16.97
N ASN A 44 11.28 -11.54 18.20
CA ASN A 44 10.57 -10.72 19.17
C ASN A 44 10.60 -9.26 18.72
N THR A 45 11.65 -8.76 18.06
CA THR A 45 11.77 -7.37 17.61
C THR A 45 10.58 -6.91 16.77
N PHE A 46 10.05 -7.73 15.86
CA PHE A 46 8.85 -7.37 15.09
C PHE A 46 7.64 -7.07 15.99
N PHE A 47 7.28 -8.02 16.86
CA PHE A 47 6.15 -7.87 17.78
C PHE A 47 6.45 -6.88 18.91
N THR A 48 7.70 -6.78 19.33
CA THR A 48 8.19 -5.87 20.36
C THR A 48 8.10 -4.43 19.86
N ILE A 49 8.54 -4.12 18.64
CA ILE A 49 8.41 -2.78 18.02
C ILE A 49 6.93 -2.40 17.94
N LEU A 50 6.07 -3.29 17.42
CA LEU A 50 4.64 -3.01 17.30
C LEU A 50 3.95 -2.85 18.68
N ARG A 51 4.44 -3.51 19.73
CA ARG A 51 3.88 -3.39 21.09
C ARG A 51 4.38 -2.15 21.82
N HIS A 52 5.66 -1.80 21.68
CA HIS A 52 6.28 -0.68 22.40
C HIS A 52 6.01 0.66 21.71
N ASP A 53 6.09 0.72 20.37
CA ASP A 53 5.82 1.92 19.60
C ASP A 53 4.38 1.93 19.07
N ARG A 54 3.46 2.34 19.94
CA ARG A 54 2.03 2.43 19.60
C ARG A 54 1.72 3.44 18.49
N ARG A 55 2.56 4.45 18.28
CA ARG A 55 2.37 5.44 17.20
C ARG A 55 2.73 4.80 15.87
N TYR A 56 3.87 4.11 15.81
CA TYR A 56 4.27 3.35 14.63
C TYR A 56 3.33 2.20 14.32
N ALA A 57 2.87 1.45 15.33
CA ALA A 57 1.92 0.36 15.11
C ALA A 57 0.60 0.83 14.49
N ARG A 58 0.06 1.97 14.97
CA ARG A 58 -1.13 2.60 14.38
C ARG A 58 -0.85 3.13 12.98
N TYR A 59 0.29 3.77 12.75
CA TYR A 59 0.73 4.17 11.42
C TYR A 59 0.73 2.98 10.45
N GLN A 60 1.30 1.85 10.88
CA GLN A 60 1.37 0.63 10.08
C GLN A 60 0.01 -0.02 9.86
N LEU A 61 -0.90 0.01 10.83
CA LEU A 61 -2.28 -0.44 10.65
C LEU A 61 -2.99 0.36 9.57
N TYR A 62 -2.94 1.70 9.62
CA TYR A 62 -3.60 2.53 8.60
C TYR A 62 -2.91 2.43 7.25
N GLN A 63 -1.59 2.25 7.24
CA GLN A 63 -0.85 1.96 6.03
C GLN A 63 -1.25 0.60 5.44
N PHE A 64 -1.48 -0.41 6.28
CA PHE A 64 -1.97 -1.72 5.88
C PHE A 64 -3.35 -1.61 5.24
N ILE A 65 -4.30 -0.96 5.91
CA ILE A 65 -5.67 -0.74 5.42
C ILE A 65 -5.67 0.03 4.09
N SER A 66 -4.95 1.15 4.00
CA SER A 66 -4.79 1.94 2.77
C SER A 66 -4.17 1.11 1.63
N GLY A 67 -3.15 0.31 1.94
CA GLY A 67 -2.51 -0.56 0.96
C GLY A 67 -3.41 -1.69 0.48
N VAL A 68 -4.20 -2.30 1.37
CA VAL A 68 -5.22 -3.30 0.98
C VAL A 68 -6.24 -2.66 0.06
N ALA A 69 -6.77 -1.49 0.42
CA ALA A 69 -7.72 -0.74 -0.41
C ALA A 69 -7.18 -0.51 -1.83
N ALA A 70 -5.94 -0.02 -1.96
CA ALA A 70 -5.32 0.24 -3.24
C ALA A 70 -5.04 -1.04 -4.06
N MET A 71 -4.39 -2.04 -3.46
CA MET A 71 -4.02 -3.28 -4.16
C MET A 71 -5.24 -4.09 -4.58
N MET A 72 -6.33 -4.02 -3.81
CA MET A 72 -7.59 -4.68 -4.11
C MET A 72 -8.26 -4.13 -5.38
N LEU A 73 -8.03 -2.85 -5.72
CA LEU A 73 -8.67 -2.22 -6.89
C LEU A 73 -7.96 -2.45 -8.22
N GLU A 74 -6.66 -2.70 -8.20
CA GLU A 74 -5.89 -2.78 -9.44
C GLU A 74 -6.43 -3.88 -10.38
N PRO A 75 -6.62 -5.16 -9.96
CA PRO A 75 -7.16 -6.18 -10.87
C PRO A 75 -8.59 -5.91 -11.36
N PRO A 76 -9.56 -5.54 -10.50
CA PRO A 76 -10.89 -5.12 -10.95
C PRO A 76 -10.88 -3.97 -11.95
N LEU A 77 -10.01 -2.97 -11.78
CA LEU A 77 -9.90 -1.85 -12.71
C LEU A 77 -9.44 -2.32 -14.11
N VAL A 78 -8.43 -3.19 -14.17
CA VAL A 78 -7.98 -3.77 -15.45
C VAL A 78 -9.09 -4.56 -16.12
N TYR A 79 -9.80 -5.39 -15.36
CA TYR A 79 -10.91 -6.19 -15.87
C TYR A 79 -12.05 -5.31 -16.38
N LEU A 80 -12.51 -4.34 -15.59
CA LEU A 80 -13.57 -3.40 -15.96
C LEU A 80 -13.25 -2.67 -17.26
N VAL A 81 -12.06 -2.07 -17.37
CA VAL A 81 -11.68 -1.27 -18.55
C VAL A 81 -11.55 -2.14 -19.80
N SER A 82 -10.95 -3.32 -19.69
CA SER A 82 -10.63 -4.16 -20.86
C SER A 82 -11.74 -5.14 -21.25
N LYS A 83 -12.58 -5.58 -20.31
CA LYS A 83 -13.59 -6.63 -20.54
C LYS A 83 -15.02 -6.12 -20.47
N GLU A 84 -15.38 -5.34 -19.46
CA GLU A 84 -16.76 -4.89 -19.31
C GLU A 84 -17.06 -3.67 -20.18
N ILE A 85 -16.19 -2.66 -20.13
CA ILE A 85 -16.31 -1.49 -21.01
C ILE A 85 -15.87 -1.83 -22.43
N GLY A 86 -14.96 -2.80 -22.59
CA GLY A 86 -14.43 -3.17 -23.90
C GLY A 86 -13.63 -2.05 -24.55
N ALA A 87 -12.92 -1.24 -23.75
CA ALA A 87 -12.13 -0.13 -24.26
C ALA A 87 -11.05 -0.60 -25.24
N SER A 88 -10.68 0.26 -26.20
CA SER A 88 -9.59 -0.05 -27.12
C SER A 88 -8.31 -0.41 -26.38
N TYR A 89 -7.44 -1.19 -27.01
CA TYR A 89 -6.15 -1.57 -26.43
C TYR A 89 -5.34 -0.36 -25.96
N VAL A 90 -5.31 0.70 -26.78
CA VAL A 90 -4.62 1.96 -26.47
C VAL A 90 -5.23 2.63 -25.25
N ALA A 91 -6.56 2.75 -25.18
CA ALA A 91 -7.25 3.37 -24.04
C ALA A 91 -7.01 2.56 -22.74
N SER A 92 -7.09 1.23 -22.82
CA SER A 92 -6.86 0.32 -21.70
C SER A 92 -5.45 0.46 -21.13
N ILE A 93 -4.41 0.40 -21.98
CA ILE A 93 -3.02 0.61 -21.56
C ILE A 93 -2.79 2.01 -21.04
N THR A 94 -3.43 3.02 -21.64
CA THR A 94 -3.28 4.41 -21.20
C THR A 94 -3.76 4.57 -19.76
N ILE A 95 -4.95 4.07 -19.43
CA ILE A 95 -5.54 4.16 -18.08
C ILE A 95 -4.76 3.29 -17.09
N VAL A 96 -4.46 2.04 -17.45
CA VAL A 96 -3.89 1.07 -16.50
C VAL A 96 -2.40 1.31 -16.24
N LEU A 97 -1.65 1.74 -17.26
CA LEU A 97 -0.19 1.79 -17.22
C LEU A 97 0.39 3.20 -17.44
N LEU A 98 0.05 3.88 -18.54
CA LEU A 98 0.72 5.12 -18.92
C LEU A 98 0.41 6.28 -17.96
N ILE A 99 -0.87 6.52 -17.67
CA ILE A 99 -1.31 7.57 -16.74
C ILE A 99 -0.63 7.38 -15.36
N PRO A 100 -0.68 6.18 -14.74
CA PRO A 100 -0.01 5.90 -13.47
C PRO A 100 1.48 6.17 -13.50
N PHE A 101 2.16 5.62 -14.49
CA PHE A 101 3.60 5.71 -14.57
C PHE A 101 4.07 7.16 -14.78
N LEU A 102 3.49 7.86 -15.76
CA LEU A 102 3.88 9.22 -16.10
C LEU A 102 3.55 10.21 -14.98
N LEU A 103 2.35 10.12 -14.39
CA LEU A 103 1.98 11.04 -13.31
C LEU A 103 2.71 10.74 -12.01
N MET A 104 2.99 9.47 -11.70
CA MET A 104 3.85 9.12 -10.57
C MET A 104 5.22 9.78 -10.76
N LEU A 105 5.86 9.61 -11.92
CA LEU A 105 7.17 10.19 -12.21
C LEU A 105 7.16 11.72 -12.14
N ALA A 106 6.17 12.36 -12.78
CA ALA A 106 6.05 13.80 -12.83
C ALA A 106 5.79 14.44 -11.45
N THR A 107 5.10 13.74 -10.54
CA THR A 107 4.68 14.30 -9.25
C THR A 107 5.62 14.01 -8.09
N ILE A 108 6.54 13.02 -8.22
CA ILE A 108 7.53 12.69 -7.17
C ILE A 108 8.29 13.92 -6.64
N PRO A 109 8.86 14.82 -7.47
CA PRO A 109 9.63 15.97 -6.97
C PRO A 109 8.80 16.97 -6.16
N TRP A 110 7.50 17.08 -6.46
CA TRP A 110 6.58 17.93 -5.71
C TRP A 110 6.29 17.32 -4.34
N TRP A 111 6.02 16.02 -4.30
CA TRP A 111 5.78 15.29 -3.06
C TRP A 111 7.01 15.22 -2.15
N ALA A 112 8.22 15.07 -2.71
CA ALA A 112 9.46 15.06 -1.94
C ALA A 112 9.63 16.36 -1.15
N ARG A 113 9.51 17.51 -1.82
CA ARG A 113 9.58 18.83 -1.18
C ARG A 113 8.54 19.02 -0.09
N TYR A 114 7.35 18.41 -0.24
CA TYR A 114 6.31 18.47 0.77
C TYR A 114 6.64 17.56 1.96
N LEU A 115 7.09 16.32 1.73
CA LEU A 115 7.46 15.36 2.76
C LEU A 115 8.62 15.86 3.64
N ASP A 116 9.54 16.63 3.09
CA ASP A 116 10.65 17.22 3.86
C ASP A 116 10.15 18.20 4.93
N ARG A 117 8.99 18.83 4.73
CA ARG A 117 8.45 19.88 5.61
C ARG A 117 7.48 19.38 6.67
N VAL A 118 6.98 18.16 6.55
CA VAL A 118 5.92 17.65 7.43
C VAL A 118 6.25 16.27 7.96
N HIS A 119 5.59 15.89 9.05
CA HIS A 119 5.66 14.52 9.53
C HIS A 119 4.88 13.60 8.57
N VAL A 120 5.34 12.36 8.39
CA VAL A 120 4.72 11.38 7.47
C VAL A 120 3.24 11.13 7.75
N ALA A 121 2.81 11.24 9.01
CA ALA A 121 1.39 11.10 9.39
C ALA A 121 0.52 12.19 8.74
N GLU A 122 0.97 13.44 8.72
CA GLU A 122 0.27 14.53 8.04
C GLU A 122 0.30 14.33 6.52
N PHE A 123 1.47 13.97 6.00
CA PHE A 123 1.66 13.68 4.58
C PHE A 123 0.67 12.61 4.10
N ARG A 124 0.60 11.47 4.80
CA ARG A 124 -0.29 10.35 4.49
C ARG A 124 -1.76 10.72 4.67
N ALA A 125 -2.12 11.53 5.65
CA ALA A 125 -3.50 12.00 5.79
C ALA A 125 -3.95 12.79 4.55
N ARG A 126 -3.15 13.77 4.09
CA ARG A 126 -3.52 14.58 2.91
C ARG A 126 -3.54 13.74 1.64
N GLN A 127 -2.53 12.91 1.44
CA GLN A 127 -2.47 12.01 0.31
C GLN A 127 -3.67 11.07 0.24
N ASN A 128 -3.96 10.38 1.35
CA ASN A 128 -4.99 9.37 1.37
C ASN A 128 -6.39 9.97 1.20
N LEU A 129 -6.61 11.22 1.61
CA LEU A 129 -7.84 11.96 1.30
C LEU A 129 -8.02 12.15 -0.22
N VAL A 130 -7.00 12.64 -0.92
CA VAL A 130 -7.04 12.83 -2.38
C VAL A 130 -7.21 11.49 -3.11
N TRP A 131 -6.58 10.43 -2.59
CA TRP A 131 -6.74 9.08 -3.12
C TRP A 131 -8.17 8.56 -2.99
N VAL A 132 -8.83 8.79 -1.85
CA VAL A 132 -10.25 8.47 -1.65
C VAL A 132 -11.12 9.20 -2.67
N ILE A 133 -10.89 10.50 -2.87
CA ILE A 133 -11.63 11.30 -3.85
C ILE A 133 -11.46 10.72 -5.26
N GLY A 134 -10.22 10.41 -5.67
CA GLY A 134 -9.95 9.76 -6.95
C GLY A 134 -10.64 8.40 -7.09
N THR A 135 -10.69 7.62 -6.01
CA THR A 135 -11.39 6.33 -5.97
C THR A 135 -12.91 6.48 -6.08
N LEU A 136 -13.50 7.54 -5.51
CA LEU A 136 -14.92 7.83 -5.68
C LEU A 136 -15.26 8.21 -7.13
N PHE A 137 -14.38 8.94 -7.81
CA PHE A 137 -14.53 9.17 -9.26
C PHE A 137 -14.41 7.87 -10.06
N MET A 138 -13.48 6.98 -9.69
CA MET A 138 -13.40 5.65 -10.31
C MET A 138 -14.65 4.81 -10.03
N PHE A 139 -15.21 4.85 -8.82
CA PHE A 139 -16.49 4.20 -8.50
C PHE A 139 -17.61 4.73 -9.40
N PHE A 140 -17.75 6.05 -9.54
CA PHE A 140 -18.77 6.64 -10.40
C PHE A 140 -18.58 6.25 -11.88
N GLY A 141 -17.33 6.15 -12.33
CA GLY A 141 -16.99 5.65 -13.66
C GLY A 141 -17.28 4.16 -13.84
N ALA A 142 -17.02 3.33 -12.84
CA ALA A 142 -17.35 1.90 -12.85
C ALA A 142 -18.86 1.68 -12.87
N TRP A 143 -19.60 2.43 -12.05
CA TRP A 143 -21.07 2.35 -11.96
C TRP A 143 -21.77 2.70 -13.29
N GLN A 144 -21.25 3.69 -14.01
CA GLN A 144 -21.81 4.14 -15.29
C GLN A 144 -21.11 3.55 -16.52
N LEU A 145 -20.11 2.69 -16.32
CA LEU A 145 -19.25 2.19 -17.40
C LEU A 145 -18.61 3.33 -18.25
N SER A 146 -18.24 4.43 -17.60
CA SER A 146 -17.69 5.62 -18.25
C SER A 146 -16.17 5.70 -18.13
N LEU A 147 -15.49 5.62 -19.27
CA LEU A 147 -14.03 5.77 -19.35
C LEU A 147 -13.54 7.16 -18.92
N GLY A 148 -14.32 8.22 -19.17
CA GLY A 148 -13.93 9.58 -18.80
C GLY A 148 -13.81 9.73 -17.28
N TRP A 149 -14.80 9.23 -16.54
CA TRP A 149 -14.78 9.24 -15.08
C TRP A 149 -13.71 8.32 -14.49
N LEU A 150 -13.50 7.14 -15.08
CA LEU A 150 -12.40 6.25 -14.69
C LEU A 150 -11.03 6.90 -14.92
N ALA A 151 -10.82 7.54 -16.07
CA ALA A 151 -9.58 8.24 -16.38
C ALA A 151 -9.34 9.41 -15.41
N LEU A 152 -10.36 10.20 -15.09
CA LEU A 152 -10.27 11.28 -14.09
C LEU A 152 -9.86 10.74 -12.72
N GLY A 153 -10.55 9.70 -12.23
CA GLY A 153 -10.21 9.07 -10.97
C GLY A 153 -8.81 8.45 -10.97
N ARG A 154 -8.39 7.89 -12.11
CA ARG A 154 -7.04 7.34 -12.28
C ARG A 154 -5.96 8.42 -12.27
N VAL A 155 -6.19 9.57 -12.91
CA VAL A 155 -5.29 10.72 -12.84
C VAL A 155 -5.09 11.17 -11.39
N LEU A 156 -6.19 11.35 -10.65
CA LEU A 156 -6.14 11.78 -9.25
C LEU A 156 -5.39 10.78 -8.36
N THR A 157 -5.71 9.48 -8.48
CA THR A 157 -5.01 8.44 -7.70
C THR A 157 -3.54 8.32 -8.09
N SER A 158 -3.19 8.53 -9.36
CA SER A 158 -1.81 8.46 -9.86
C SER A 158 -0.93 9.62 -9.39
N ILE A 159 -1.51 10.83 -9.31
CA ILE A 159 -0.84 11.98 -8.68
C ILE A 159 -0.48 11.63 -7.24
N VAL A 160 -1.36 10.96 -6.50
CA VAL A 160 -1.09 10.58 -5.11
C VAL A 160 -0.07 9.44 -5.00
N ASN A 161 -0.09 8.48 -5.91
CA ASN A 161 0.82 7.34 -5.90
C ASN A 161 2.30 7.75 -5.89
N GLY A 162 2.67 8.85 -6.57
CA GLY A 162 4.02 9.43 -6.51
C GLY A 162 4.51 9.67 -5.08
N GLY A 163 3.73 10.37 -4.26
CA GLY A 163 4.09 10.55 -2.86
C GLY A 163 3.84 9.32 -2.00
N GLY A 164 2.91 8.44 -2.38
CA GLY A 164 2.70 7.15 -1.70
C GLY A 164 3.97 6.30 -1.70
N THR A 165 4.68 6.28 -2.84
CA THR A 165 6.00 5.64 -2.98
C THR A 165 7.05 6.27 -2.07
N LEU A 166 7.10 7.60 -1.97
CA LEU A 166 8.04 8.27 -1.07
C LEU A 166 7.76 7.94 0.40
N ALA A 167 6.50 7.98 0.82
CA ALA A 167 6.13 7.61 2.19
C ALA A 167 6.34 6.12 2.49
N TRP A 168 6.24 5.24 1.48
CA TRP A 168 6.59 3.83 1.61
C TRP A 168 8.10 3.65 1.88
N GLN A 169 8.95 4.40 1.16
CA GLN A 169 10.40 4.32 1.32
C GLN A 169 10.91 5.03 2.58
N LEU A 170 10.34 6.17 2.95
CA LEU A 170 10.90 7.07 3.97
C LEU A 170 10.04 7.18 5.24
N GLY A 171 8.79 6.71 5.22
CA GLY A 171 7.85 7.00 6.30
C GLY A 171 8.21 6.39 7.65
N HIS A 172 8.92 5.28 7.67
CA HIS A 172 9.43 4.67 8.89
C HIS A 172 10.50 5.52 9.60
N ASN A 173 11.23 6.37 8.86
CA ASN A 173 12.32 7.20 9.40
C ASN A 173 11.83 8.17 10.48
N ASP A 174 10.58 8.61 10.39
CA ASP A 174 9.97 9.53 11.35
C ASP A 174 9.65 8.90 12.71
N PHE A 175 9.63 7.56 12.77
CA PHE A 175 9.35 6.81 14.00
C PHE A 175 10.58 6.09 14.54
N ALA A 176 11.43 5.59 13.65
CA ALA A 176 12.50 4.68 14.00
C ALA A 176 13.67 5.40 14.71
N PRO A 177 14.12 4.88 15.87
CA PRO A 177 15.42 5.25 16.42
C PRO A 177 16.54 4.97 15.40
N ARG A 178 17.59 5.79 15.38
CA ARG A 178 18.70 5.70 14.40
C ARG A 178 19.36 4.31 14.34
N ASN A 179 19.35 3.56 15.43
CA ASN A 179 19.92 2.21 15.53
C ASN A 179 18.94 1.08 15.16
N GLN A 180 17.67 1.38 14.86
CA GLN A 180 16.62 0.39 14.57
C GLN A 180 15.88 0.64 13.24
N LEU A 181 16.39 1.54 12.39
CA LEU A 181 15.79 1.89 11.09
C LEU A 181 15.50 0.65 10.22
N SER A 182 16.47 -0.28 10.13
CA SER A 182 16.32 -1.53 9.38
C SER A 182 15.20 -2.42 9.93
N ALA A 183 15.06 -2.51 11.25
CA ALA A 183 14.03 -3.33 11.91
C ALA A 183 12.63 -2.75 11.67
N TYR A 184 12.47 -1.42 11.75
CA TYR A 184 11.21 -0.76 11.41
C TYR A 184 10.87 -1.01 9.92
N MET A 185 11.83 -0.88 9.00
CA MET A 185 11.57 -1.22 7.59
C MET A 185 11.18 -2.67 7.37
N ALA A 186 11.84 -3.61 8.04
CA ALA A 186 11.49 -5.01 7.94
C ALA A 186 10.03 -5.25 8.34
N VAL A 187 9.54 -4.58 9.40
CA VAL A 187 8.13 -4.63 9.80
C VAL A 187 7.22 -4.15 8.66
N HIS A 188 7.54 -3.00 8.08
CA HIS A 188 6.77 -2.39 7.00
C HIS A 188 6.72 -3.24 5.72
N VAL A 189 7.87 -3.74 5.28
CA VAL A 189 8.00 -4.57 4.08
C VAL A 189 7.29 -5.91 4.28
N THR A 190 7.40 -6.52 5.46
CA THR A 190 6.68 -7.75 5.79
C THR A 190 5.17 -7.55 5.71
N LEU A 191 4.63 -6.50 6.35
CA LEU A 191 3.20 -6.17 6.27
C LEU A 191 2.76 -5.86 4.84
N THR A 192 3.63 -5.23 4.04
CA THR A 192 3.39 -4.99 2.61
C THR A 192 3.33 -6.30 1.82
N GLY A 193 4.22 -7.26 2.09
CA GLY A 193 4.21 -8.58 1.48
C GLY A 193 2.94 -9.35 1.82
N VAL A 194 2.52 -9.33 3.09
CA VAL A 194 1.27 -9.98 3.54
C VAL A 194 0.08 -9.46 2.76
N ARG A 195 -0.13 -8.13 2.67
CA ARG A 195 -1.25 -7.59 1.88
C ARG A 195 -1.10 -7.85 0.38
N GLY A 196 0.13 -7.81 -0.16
CA GLY A 196 0.39 -8.12 -1.57
C GLY A 196 0.03 -9.56 -1.93
N ALA A 197 0.14 -10.48 -0.99
CA ALA A 197 -0.18 -11.90 -1.19
C ALA A 197 -1.68 -12.18 -1.32
N PHE A 198 -2.57 -11.36 -0.73
CA PHE A 198 -4.02 -11.63 -0.75
C PHE A 198 -4.88 -10.51 -1.34
N ALA A 199 -4.53 -9.23 -1.16
CA ALA A 199 -5.43 -8.11 -1.48
C ALA A 199 -5.86 -8.06 -2.96
N PRO A 200 -4.98 -8.27 -3.96
CA PRO A 200 -5.39 -8.30 -5.37
C PRO A 200 -6.40 -9.41 -5.66
N PHE A 201 -6.18 -10.60 -5.09
CA PHE A 201 -7.07 -11.76 -5.25
C PHE A 201 -8.41 -11.54 -4.56
N LEU A 202 -8.37 -10.98 -3.35
CA LEU A 202 -9.56 -10.57 -2.62
C LEU A 202 -10.38 -9.58 -3.45
N GLY A 203 -9.72 -8.62 -4.11
CA GLY A 203 -10.40 -7.64 -4.96
C GLY A 203 -11.12 -8.26 -6.14
N MET A 204 -10.45 -9.14 -6.87
CA MET A 204 -11.09 -9.84 -7.99
C MET A 204 -12.21 -10.78 -7.54
N ALA A 205 -12.01 -11.49 -6.43
CA ALA A 205 -13.03 -12.39 -5.86
C ALA A 205 -14.26 -11.63 -5.38
N LEU A 206 -14.07 -10.48 -4.71
CA LEU A 206 -15.16 -9.60 -4.33
C LEU A 206 -15.84 -8.97 -5.56
N TYR A 207 -15.09 -8.70 -6.62
CA TYR A 207 -15.64 -8.10 -7.83
C TYR A 207 -16.53 -9.07 -8.63
N LEU A 208 -16.03 -10.26 -8.96
CA LEU A 208 -16.75 -11.26 -9.76
C LEU A 208 -17.69 -12.14 -8.94
N GLY A 209 -17.45 -12.27 -7.64
CA GLY A 209 -18.14 -13.26 -6.82
C GLY A 209 -17.59 -14.68 -6.99
N TRP A 210 -18.30 -15.64 -6.43
CA TRP A 210 -17.97 -17.06 -6.48
C TRP A 210 -19.23 -17.92 -6.32
N ASP A 211 -19.22 -19.08 -6.95
CA ASP A 211 -20.30 -20.06 -6.79
C ASP A 211 -20.30 -20.66 -5.38
N ALA A 212 -21.48 -21.01 -4.89
CA ALA A 212 -21.63 -21.74 -3.63
C ALA A 212 -20.90 -23.09 -3.73
N LYS A 213 -19.93 -23.33 -2.82
CA LYS A 213 -19.22 -24.61 -2.72
C LYS A 213 -19.09 -25.00 -1.26
N GLY A 214 -19.70 -26.13 -0.90
CA GLY A 214 -19.71 -26.66 0.46
C GLY A 214 -20.38 -25.68 1.44
N TYR A 215 -19.63 -25.26 2.47
CA TYR A 215 -20.13 -24.37 3.53
C TYR A 215 -20.01 -22.87 3.22
N VAL A 216 -19.41 -22.50 2.08
CA VAL A 216 -19.27 -21.09 1.69
C VAL A 216 -20.48 -20.69 0.83
N PRO A 217 -21.35 -19.77 1.31
CA PRO A 217 -22.46 -19.28 0.49
C PRO A 217 -21.92 -18.59 -0.76
N GLY A 218 -22.60 -18.79 -1.88
CA GLY A 218 -22.27 -18.13 -3.14
C GLY A 218 -22.44 -16.62 -3.03
N SER A 219 -21.60 -15.88 -3.75
CA SER A 219 -21.69 -14.44 -3.88
C SER A 219 -21.81 -14.09 -5.35
N SER A 220 -22.76 -13.22 -5.70
CA SER A 220 -22.90 -12.70 -7.07
C SER A 220 -21.79 -11.70 -7.45
N GLY A 221 -20.89 -11.38 -6.52
CA GLY A 221 -19.92 -10.32 -6.69
C GLY A 221 -20.50 -8.94 -6.40
N LEU A 222 -19.63 -8.03 -6.02
CA LEU A 222 -19.93 -6.63 -5.73
C LEU A 222 -19.80 -5.75 -6.99
N GLY A 223 -19.15 -6.22 -8.06
CA GLY A 223 -18.91 -5.46 -9.27
C GLY A 223 -18.35 -4.05 -8.97
N PRO A 224 -18.93 -2.98 -9.53
CA PRO A 224 -18.51 -1.59 -9.25
C PRO A 224 -18.46 -1.22 -7.77
N TRP A 225 -19.27 -1.84 -6.90
CA TRP A 225 -19.29 -1.53 -5.47
C TRP A 225 -17.98 -1.88 -4.74
N VAL A 226 -17.09 -2.69 -5.32
CA VAL A 226 -15.73 -2.91 -4.77
C VAL A 226 -14.95 -1.59 -4.71
N PHE A 227 -15.17 -0.67 -5.65
CA PHE A 227 -14.57 0.67 -5.64
C PHE A 227 -15.06 1.49 -4.46
N LEU A 228 -16.34 1.41 -4.13
CA LEU A 228 -16.90 2.09 -2.96
C LEU A 228 -16.40 1.47 -1.64
N LEU A 229 -16.33 0.14 -1.57
CA LEU A 229 -15.74 -0.57 -0.42
C LEU A 229 -14.28 -0.13 -0.20
N SER A 230 -13.51 -0.04 -1.27
CA SER A 230 -12.13 0.41 -1.21
C SER A 230 -12.02 1.89 -0.81
N ALA A 231 -12.91 2.76 -1.32
CA ALA A 231 -13.01 4.14 -0.86
C ALA A 231 -13.33 4.22 0.65
N ALA A 232 -14.22 3.36 1.16
CA ALA A 232 -14.55 3.29 2.59
C ALA A 232 -13.35 2.86 3.45
N LEU A 233 -12.59 1.84 3.03
CA LEU A 233 -11.32 1.47 3.67
C LEU A 233 -10.31 2.62 3.62
N GLY A 234 -10.26 3.34 2.49
CA GLY A 234 -9.51 4.57 2.34
C GLY A 234 -9.93 5.63 3.35
N VAL A 235 -11.22 5.86 3.57
CA VAL A 235 -11.72 6.81 4.58
C VAL A 235 -11.28 6.41 5.99
N VAL A 236 -11.34 5.11 6.32
CA VAL A 236 -10.86 4.58 7.61
C VAL A 236 -9.37 4.89 7.78
N ALA A 237 -8.55 4.60 6.77
CA ALA A 237 -7.11 4.89 6.82
C ALA A 237 -6.84 6.41 6.91
N TRP A 238 -7.59 7.23 6.16
CA TRP A 238 -7.47 8.68 6.21
C TRP A 238 -7.77 9.21 7.60
N ARG A 239 -8.90 8.81 8.20
CA ARG A 239 -9.26 9.18 9.57
C ARG A 239 -8.19 8.75 10.57
N GLY A 240 -7.65 7.55 10.40
CA GLY A 240 -6.56 7.04 11.21
C GLY A 240 -5.30 7.92 11.15
N PHE A 241 -4.85 8.28 9.95
CA PHE A 241 -3.72 9.21 9.78
C PHE A 241 -4.05 10.61 10.29
N ASP A 242 -5.28 11.10 10.12
CA ASP A 242 -5.74 12.40 10.59
C ASP A 242 -5.75 12.49 12.12
N LEU A 243 -6.11 11.41 12.81
CA LEU A 243 -5.99 11.33 14.27
C LEU A 243 -4.53 11.28 14.69
N LEU A 244 -3.73 10.43 14.03
CA LEU A 244 -2.31 10.29 14.34
C LEU A 244 -1.55 11.61 14.14
N ARG A 245 -1.86 12.39 13.09
CA ARG A 245 -1.24 13.70 12.87
C ARG A 245 -1.54 14.67 14.03
N ARG A 246 -2.77 14.65 14.57
CA ARG A 246 -3.19 15.53 15.65
C ARG A 246 -2.48 15.18 16.96
N GLU A 247 -2.24 13.89 17.19
CA GLU A 247 -1.52 13.40 18.37
C GLU A 247 -0.01 13.63 18.33
N ILE A 248 0.60 13.60 17.14
CA ILE A 248 2.06 13.81 16.99
C ILE A 248 2.39 15.30 16.98
N GLY A 249 1.52 16.14 16.41
CA GLY A 249 1.79 17.55 16.20
C GLY A 249 2.68 17.83 14.98
N PRO A 250 2.97 19.11 14.69
CA PRO A 250 3.82 19.49 13.55
C PRO A 250 5.26 19.04 13.76
N ARG A 251 5.98 18.78 12.66
CA ARG A 251 7.40 18.43 12.69
C ARG A 251 8.19 19.60 13.27
N ILE A 252 8.95 19.36 14.34
CA ILE A 252 9.90 20.34 14.88
C ILE A 252 11.14 20.30 13.96
N ILE A 253 11.33 21.34 13.17
CA ILE A 253 12.54 21.53 12.37
C ILE A 253 13.46 22.42 13.20
N ASP A 254 14.46 21.82 13.86
CA ASP A 254 15.57 22.59 14.40
C ASP A 254 16.30 23.23 13.20
N ARG A 255 16.27 24.57 13.16
CA ARG A 255 16.99 25.37 12.16
C ARG A 255 18.46 25.47 12.50
#